data_AF-A0A6V8MRM3-F1
#
_entry.id   AF-A0A6V8MRM3-F1
#
_cell.length_a   1.000
_cell.length_b   1.000
_cell.length_c   1.000
_cell.angle_alpha   90.00
_cell.angle_beta   90.00
_cell.angle_gamma   90.00
#
_symmetry.space_group_name_H-M   'P 1'
#
loop_
_entity.id
_entity.type
_entity.pdbx_description
1 polymer ?
#
loop_
_entity_poly.entity_id
_entity_poly.type
_entity_poly.pdbx_seq_one_letter_code
_entity_poly.pdbx_strand_id
1 'polypeptide(L)'
;MKPASLATLSLIACLACAAPARAGALEEGIVQYRVENFEEAQALLEKARAEEPGSSVAAFYLGLARKQAGDLAGAIKDLTDAATLKPPVLDAYLELADSYHVQGDEAQALVWVRRAEDAGVKPGQSAFLKGVILSGQGRRDEALAAFTDAKRRDASLTQAADLQIAMLLAGSRKFDRARDALRAVVAADPNSEIASYAKEYEQSFARIIESYRPLHLSVGLNYLYDDNAISSPSDAGARAQIGNPTGQRDHAFLGSFRLDYTPMPSDDFIFNAQYLVQSTKYGDTNTDLENPSTIINSVTLNPGLALGSSVISLPVNYSHVMLKEQKYQQLYGVRPTWSWQLAPQQIVQASAGYTRRDMLQAALSPDENRDANTWAAALGHIYSFGNEGGMLSARYEWGFDKTTGSNWENRSHKFSLSTLAPLAQRVKLNLSGEVTIQDYLNVNSIFDVRRDDTTWFGTGGVSWNVTDNIVLSAQYSHTAVRSNIKVYDYDRNTVSAGIEFNF
;
A
#
# COMPACT_ATOMS: atom_id res chain seq x y z
N MET A 1 24.12 90.65 -21.77
CA MET A 1 24.13 91.62 -20.65
C MET A 1 22.69 92.03 -20.36
N LYS A 2 22.17 91.73 -19.17
CA LYS A 2 21.00 92.42 -18.55
C LYS A 2 21.50 93.80 -17.99
N PRO A 3 20.66 94.75 -17.49
CA PRO A 3 19.26 94.66 -16.99
C PRO A 3 18.33 95.89 -17.26
N ALA A 4 17.14 95.86 -16.61
CA ALA A 4 16.20 96.95 -16.18
C ALA A 4 14.80 96.79 -16.80
N SER A 5 13.70 96.35 -16.15
CA SER A 5 12.97 96.66 -14.89
C SER A 5 11.81 97.66 -15.04
N LEU A 6 10.57 97.16 -14.78
CA LEU A 6 9.36 97.84 -14.22
C LEU A 6 8.66 98.90 -15.13
N ALA A 7 7.32 99.01 -15.27
CA ALA A 7 6.16 98.51 -14.51
C ALA A 7 4.83 98.63 -15.32
N THR A 8 3.82 97.80 -14.96
CA THR A 8 2.33 98.03 -14.87
C THR A 8 1.54 98.64 -16.06
N LEU A 9 0.34 98.21 -16.47
CA LEU A 9 -0.83 97.65 -15.76
C LEU A 9 -1.86 97.05 -16.78
N SER A 10 -2.54 95.97 -16.36
CA SER A 10 -3.90 95.47 -16.70
C SER A 10 -4.41 95.30 -18.14
N LEU A 11 -4.72 94.05 -18.53
CA LEU A 11 -6.13 93.64 -18.76
C LEU A 11 -6.32 92.12 -18.65
N ILE A 12 -7.42 91.75 -18.02
CA ILE A 12 -7.90 90.40 -17.67
C ILE A 12 -8.29 89.61 -18.92
N ALA A 13 -7.87 88.35 -18.99
CA ALA A 13 -8.57 87.31 -19.75
C ALA A 13 -8.49 85.99 -18.97
N CYS A 14 -9.63 85.60 -18.41
CA CYS A 14 -9.88 84.27 -17.84
C CYS A 14 -9.51 83.18 -18.85
N LEU A 15 -8.58 82.30 -18.47
CA LEU A 15 -8.55 80.93 -18.94
C LEU A 15 -8.66 80.04 -17.71
N ALA A 16 -9.84 79.45 -17.59
CA ALA A 16 -10.16 78.46 -16.58
C ALA A 16 -9.11 77.35 -16.60
N CYS A 17 -8.45 77.18 -15.46
CA CYS A 17 -7.65 76.00 -15.16
C CYS A 17 -8.63 74.82 -15.07
N ALA A 18 -8.72 74.00 -16.12
CA ALA A 18 -9.35 72.70 -16.02
C ALA A 18 -8.46 71.85 -15.10
N ALA A 19 -8.92 71.63 -13.86
CA ALA A 19 -8.33 70.66 -12.96
C ALA A 19 -8.36 69.27 -13.62
N PRO A 20 -7.31 68.43 -13.48
CA PRO A 20 -7.42 67.03 -13.87
C PRO A 20 -8.52 66.39 -13.03
N ALA A 21 -9.43 65.65 -13.68
CA ALA A 21 -10.44 64.88 -12.99
C ALA A 21 -9.74 63.92 -12.00
N ARG A 22 -10.05 64.04 -10.71
CA ARG A 22 -9.65 63.07 -9.68
C ARG A 22 -10.18 61.70 -10.10
N ALA A 23 -9.31 60.70 -10.24
CA ALA A 23 -9.73 59.33 -10.44
C ALA A 23 -10.61 58.89 -9.25
N GLY A 24 -11.65 58.10 -9.50
CA GLY A 24 -12.53 57.61 -8.45
C GLY A 24 -11.80 56.67 -7.49
N ALA A 25 -12.28 56.54 -6.25
CA ALA A 25 -11.68 55.66 -5.24
C ALA A 25 -11.51 54.21 -5.73
N LEU A 26 -12.40 53.74 -6.60
CA LEU A 26 -12.32 52.44 -7.25
C LEU A 26 -11.08 52.32 -8.17
N GLU A 27 -10.84 53.31 -9.02
CA GLU A 27 -9.74 53.29 -10.00
C GLU A 27 -8.40 53.39 -9.31
N GLU A 28 -8.28 54.30 -8.34
CA GLU A 28 -7.08 54.43 -7.49
C GLU A 28 -6.83 53.14 -6.70
N GLY A 29 -7.87 52.55 -6.10
CA GLY A 29 -7.77 51.28 -5.37
C GLY A 29 -7.30 50.12 -6.24
N ILE A 30 -7.80 50.00 -7.48
CA ILE A 30 -7.33 48.99 -8.45
C ILE A 30 -5.86 49.20 -8.81
N VAL A 31 -5.44 50.46 -8.99
CA VAL A 31 -4.04 50.79 -9.28
C VAL A 31 -3.15 50.38 -8.10
N GLN A 32 -3.54 50.72 -6.87
CA GLN A 32 -2.80 50.32 -5.67
C GLN A 32 -2.70 48.79 -5.53
N TYR A 33 -3.77 48.06 -5.82
CA TYR A 33 -3.75 46.60 -5.82
C TYR A 33 -2.73 46.04 -6.83
N ARG A 34 -2.68 46.62 -8.04
CA ARG A 34 -1.76 46.16 -9.10
C ARG A 34 -0.29 46.45 -8.81
N VAL A 35 0.00 47.45 -7.98
CA VAL A 35 1.36 47.74 -7.49
C VAL A 35 1.64 47.11 -6.13
N GLU A 36 0.80 46.15 -5.71
CA GLU A 36 0.96 45.34 -4.49
C GLU A 36 0.90 46.12 -3.16
N ASN A 37 0.37 47.34 -3.17
CA ASN A 37 0.10 48.11 -1.95
C ASN A 37 -1.27 47.69 -1.38
N PHE A 38 -1.37 46.47 -0.85
CA PHE A 38 -2.65 45.84 -0.52
C PHE A 38 -3.43 46.57 0.59
N GLU A 39 -2.77 47.15 1.59
CA GLU A 39 -3.43 47.90 2.67
C GLU A 39 -4.08 49.19 2.14
N GLU A 40 -3.36 49.95 1.31
CA GLU A 40 -3.87 51.18 0.70
C GLU A 40 -4.97 50.86 -0.31
N ALA A 41 -4.79 49.79 -1.10
CA ALA A 41 -5.81 49.28 -2.01
C ALA A 41 -7.08 48.93 -1.24
N GLN A 42 -6.97 48.20 -0.14
CA GLN A 42 -8.10 47.82 0.69
C GLN A 42 -8.86 49.06 1.19
N ALA A 43 -8.17 50.07 1.75
CA ALA A 43 -8.83 51.28 2.25
C ALA A 43 -9.60 52.04 1.15
N LEU A 44 -8.99 52.20 -0.04
CA LEU A 44 -9.61 52.85 -1.19
C LEU A 44 -10.79 52.04 -1.74
N LEU A 45 -10.68 50.71 -1.77
CA LEU A 45 -11.73 49.81 -2.25
C LEU A 45 -12.89 49.67 -1.25
N GLU A 46 -12.63 49.77 0.06
CA GLU A 46 -13.67 49.89 1.08
C GLU A 46 -14.47 51.17 0.90
N LYS A 47 -13.78 52.29 0.64
CA LYS A 47 -14.44 53.55 0.32
C LYS A 47 -15.27 53.45 -0.97
N ALA A 48 -14.72 52.84 -2.02
CA ALA A 48 -15.45 52.60 -3.27
C ALA A 48 -16.71 51.75 -3.06
N ARG A 49 -16.61 50.70 -2.23
CA ARG A 49 -17.75 49.83 -1.87
C ARG A 49 -18.79 50.57 -1.01
N ALA A 50 -18.37 51.51 -0.18
CA ALA A 50 -19.28 52.34 0.61
C ALA A 50 -20.04 53.37 -0.25
N GLU A 51 -19.39 53.94 -1.27
CA GLU A 51 -19.99 54.85 -2.24
C GLU A 51 -20.97 54.13 -3.18
N GLU A 52 -20.63 52.90 -3.60
CA GLU A 52 -21.49 52.08 -4.47
C GLU A 52 -21.60 50.62 -3.95
N PRO A 53 -22.51 50.33 -3.00
CA PRO A 53 -22.65 49.00 -2.41
C PRO A 53 -23.03 47.89 -3.40
N GLY A 54 -23.62 48.24 -4.54
CA GLY A 54 -24.01 47.31 -5.60
C GLY A 54 -22.90 47.00 -6.63
N SER A 55 -21.73 47.63 -6.52
CA SER A 55 -20.64 47.46 -7.48
C SER A 55 -19.94 46.11 -7.29
N SER A 56 -20.21 45.18 -8.20
CA SER A 56 -19.55 43.86 -8.24
C SER A 56 -18.05 43.97 -8.48
N VAL A 57 -17.60 44.99 -9.23
CA VAL A 57 -16.17 45.27 -9.49
C VAL A 57 -15.47 45.77 -8.23
N ALA A 58 -16.08 46.70 -7.49
CA ALA A 58 -15.54 47.13 -6.20
C ALA A 58 -15.48 45.96 -5.20
N ALA A 59 -16.51 45.10 -5.21
CA ALA A 59 -16.52 43.88 -4.41
C ALA A 59 -15.39 42.91 -4.79
N PHE A 60 -15.17 42.69 -6.08
CA PHE A 60 -14.13 41.78 -6.57
C PHE A 60 -12.73 42.22 -6.14
N TYR A 61 -12.37 43.47 -6.42
CA TYR A 61 -11.05 43.98 -6.06
C TYR A 61 -10.86 44.11 -4.56
N LEU A 62 -11.89 44.46 -3.78
CA LEU A 62 -11.80 44.46 -2.31
C LEU A 62 -11.54 43.05 -1.78
N GLY A 63 -12.24 42.05 -2.33
CA GLY A 63 -12.03 40.65 -1.98
C GLY A 63 -10.60 40.17 -2.29
N LEU A 64 -10.07 40.55 -3.46
CA LEU A 64 -8.67 40.27 -3.82
C LEU A 64 -7.67 40.94 -2.86
N ALA A 65 -7.87 42.21 -2.52
CA ALA A 65 -7.00 42.93 -1.61
C ALA A 65 -7.00 42.30 -0.20
N ARG A 66 -8.19 41.96 0.32
CA ARG A 66 -8.33 41.27 1.62
C ARG A 66 -7.70 39.88 1.63
N LYS A 67 -7.81 39.14 0.52
CA LYS A 67 -7.16 37.84 0.36
C LYS A 67 -5.64 37.96 0.50
N GLN A 68 -5.03 38.94 -0.17
CA GLN A 68 -3.59 39.19 -0.09
C GLN A 68 -3.16 39.72 1.29
N ALA A 69 -4.03 40.49 1.97
CA ALA A 69 -3.82 40.94 3.34
C ALA A 69 -4.05 39.83 4.40
N GLY A 70 -4.44 38.62 4.00
CA GLY A 70 -4.68 37.48 4.89
C GLY A 70 -6.06 37.46 5.56
N ASP A 71 -6.94 38.43 5.29
CA ASP A 71 -8.34 38.40 5.72
C ASP A 71 -9.17 37.52 4.78
N LEU A 72 -8.99 36.20 4.92
CA LEU A 72 -9.69 35.21 4.10
C LEU A 72 -11.22 35.24 4.28
N ALA A 73 -11.70 35.53 5.49
CA ALA A 73 -13.14 35.58 5.75
C ALA A 73 -13.80 36.80 5.06
N GLY A 74 -13.17 37.97 5.16
CA GLY A 74 -13.59 39.17 4.44
C GLY A 74 -13.49 38.99 2.93
N ALA A 75 -12.41 38.36 2.45
CA ALA A 75 -12.22 38.05 1.04
C ALA A 75 -13.36 37.17 0.48
N ILE A 76 -13.68 36.06 1.15
CA ILE A 76 -14.76 35.16 0.73
C ILE A 76 -16.10 35.90 0.66
N LYS A 77 -16.40 36.74 1.65
CA LYS A 77 -17.63 37.54 1.64
C LYS A 77 -17.68 38.45 0.42
N ASP A 78 -16.61 39.21 0.18
CA ASP A 78 -16.57 40.20 -0.90
C ASP A 78 -16.52 39.58 -2.30
N LEU A 79 -15.80 38.48 -2.46
CA LEU A 79 -15.79 37.70 -3.69
C LEU A 79 -17.15 37.03 -3.95
N THR A 80 -17.87 36.64 -2.90
CA THR A 80 -19.25 36.11 -3.03
C THR A 80 -20.20 37.21 -3.51
N ASP A 81 -20.08 38.42 -2.98
CA ASP A 81 -20.83 39.57 -3.48
C ASP A 81 -20.47 39.86 -4.94
N ALA A 82 -19.19 39.84 -5.31
CA ALA A 82 -18.75 40.01 -6.70
C ALA A 82 -19.34 38.96 -7.67
N ALA A 83 -19.45 37.72 -7.20
CA ALA A 83 -20.01 36.60 -7.94
C ALA A 83 -21.54 36.65 -8.10
N THR A 84 -22.25 37.42 -7.26
CA THR A 84 -23.73 37.38 -7.16
C THR A 84 -24.43 38.70 -7.48
N LEU A 85 -23.77 39.84 -7.24
CA LEU A 85 -24.24 41.17 -7.64
C LEU A 85 -24.30 41.30 -9.17
N LYS A 86 -25.11 42.22 -9.68
CA LYS A 86 -25.35 42.39 -11.13
C LYS A 86 -24.72 43.67 -11.67
N PRO A 87 -23.89 43.59 -12.72
CA PRO A 87 -23.46 42.37 -13.44
C PRO A 87 -22.42 41.55 -12.64
N PRO A 88 -22.46 40.20 -12.66
CA PRO A 88 -21.53 39.39 -11.88
C PRO A 88 -20.12 39.39 -12.47
N VAL A 89 -19.11 39.31 -11.60
CA VAL A 89 -17.70 39.12 -11.99
C VAL A 89 -17.39 37.62 -11.97
N LEU A 90 -17.40 36.98 -13.13
CA LEU A 90 -17.19 35.53 -13.23
C LEU A 90 -15.78 35.09 -12.79
N ASP A 91 -14.78 35.96 -12.93
CA ASP A 91 -13.42 35.71 -12.43
C ASP A 91 -13.39 35.48 -10.91
N ALA A 92 -14.39 35.98 -10.16
CA ALA A 92 -14.53 35.73 -8.73
C ALA A 92 -14.74 34.24 -8.39
N TYR A 93 -15.20 33.41 -9.34
CA TYR A 93 -15.43 31.99 -9.10
C TYR A 93 -14.13 31.24 -8.77
N LEU A 94 -13.03 31.56 -9.47
CA LEU A 94 -11.74 30.94 -9.19
C LEU A 94 -11.12 31.45 -7.90
N GLU A 95 -11.25 32.75 -7.63
CA GLU A 95 -10.74 33.35 -6.40
C GLU A 95 -11.49 32.82 -5.18
N LEU A 96 -12.80 32.57 -5.29
CA LEU A 96 -13.58 31.90 -4.25
C LEU A 96 -13.14 30.46 -4.04
N ALA A 97 -12.99 29.70 -5.13
CA ALA A 97 -12.51 28.33 -5.04
C ALA A 97 -11.16 28.24 -4.31
N ASP A 98 -10.22 29.10 -4.67
CA ASP A 98 -8.90 29.15 -4.04
C ASP A 98 -8.98 29.63 -2.58
N SER A 99 -9.81 30.64 -2.29
CA SER A 99 -9.99 31.13 -0.91
C SER A 99 -10.57 30.05 0.02
N TYR A 100 -11.56 29.28 -0.45
CA TYR A 100 -12.12 28.15 0.30
C TYR A 100 -11.11 27.01 0.46
N HIS A 101 -10.29 26.72 -0.56
CA HIS A 101 -9.19 25.76 -0.46
C HIS A 101 -8.19 26.16 0.63
N VAL A 102 -7.74 27.42 0.64
CA VAL A 102 -6.82 27.94 1.66
C VAL A 102 -7.46 27.92 3.06
N GLN A 103 -8.78 28.14 3.16
CA GLN A 103 -9.52 28.00 4.41
C GLN A 103 -9.67 26.54 4.89
N GLY A 104 -9.42 25.57 4.02
CA GLY A 104 -9.60 24.13 4.28
C GLY A 104 -11.02 23.60 4.02
N ASP A 105 -11.93 24.44 3.49
CA ASP A 105 -13.26 24.00 3.05
C ASP A 105 -13.21 23.53 1.59
N GLU A 106 -12.62 22.35 1.40
CA GLU A 106 -12.46 21.75 0.08
C GLU A 106 -13.79 21.43 -0.61
N ALA A 107 -14.87 21.26 0.16
CA ALA A 107 -16.20 21.01 -0.38
C ALA A 107 -16.74 22.24 -1.10
N GLN A 108 -16.67 23.41 -0.44
CA GLN A 108 -17.04 24.68 -1.08
C GLN A 108 -16.09 25.03 -2.23
N ALA A 109 -14.79 24.77 -2.07
CA ALA A 109 -13.81 24.99 -3.13
C ALA A 109 -14.21 24.29 -4.43
N LEU A 110 -14.56 23.00 -4.36
CA LEU A 110 -15.00 22.22 -5.54
C LEU A 110 -16.33 22.70 -6.13
N VAL A 111 -17.26 23.26 -5.32
CA VAL A 111 -18.49 23.86 -5.85
C VAL A 111 -18.16 25.07 -6.73
N TRP A 112 -17.25 25.94 -6.27
CA TRP A 112 -16.86 27.13 -7.02
C TRP A 112 -15.99 26.82 -8.24
N VAL A 113 -15.11 25.81 -8.15
CA VAL A 113 -14.42 25.24 -9.33
C VAL A 113 -15.43 24.79 -10.38
N ARG A 114 -16.46 24.04 -9.98
CA ARG A 114 -17.49 23.58 -10.93
C ARG A 114 -18.21 24.74 -11.61
N ARG A 115 -18.55 25.79 -10.86
CA ARG A 115 -19.15 27.01 -11.45
C ARG A 115 -18.20 27.71 -12.42
N ALA A 116 -16.90 27.75 -12.14
CA ALA A 116 -15.89 28.27 -13.06
C ALA A 116 -15.79 27.41 -14.34
N GLU A 117 -15.80 26.08 -14.20
CA GLU A 117 -15.82 25.12 -15.33
C GLU A 117 -17.08 25.32 -16.19
N ASP A 118 -18.27 25.37 -15.58
CA ASP A 118 -19.56 25.54 -16.28
C ASP A 118 -19.66 26.87 -17.02
N ALA A 119 -19.07 27.94 -16.45
CA ALA A 119 -19.04 29.26 -17.05
C ALA A 119 -17.87 29.48 -18.03
N GLY A 120 -16.98 28.48 -18.20
CA GLY A 120 -15.80 28.59 -19.06
C GLY A 120 -14.75 29.59 -18.58
N VAL A 121 -14.74 29.93 -17.29
CA VAL A 121 -13.78 30.87 -16.70
C VAL A 121 -12.42 30.20 -16.65
N LYS A 122 -11.44 30.79 -17.35
CA LYS A 122 -10.02 30.39 -17.34
C LYS A 122 -9.84 28.86 -17.27
N PRO A 123 -10.24 28.12 -18.33
CA PRO A 123 -10.43 26.67 -18.24
C PRO A 123 -9.18 25.87 -17.80
N GLY A 124 -7.98 26.33 -18.16
CA GLY A 124 -6.73 25.70 -17.72
C GLY A 124 -6.48 25.89 -16.21
N GLN A 125 -6.65 27.11 -15.71
CA GLN A 125 -6.49 27.46 -14.30
C GLN A 125 -7.55 26.76 -13.44
N SER A 126 -8.80 26.68 -13.91
CA SER A 126 -9.87 25.92 -13.27
C SER A 126 -9.53 24.44 -13.10
N ALA A 127 -9.04 23.80 -14.17
CA ALA A 127 -8.60 22.42 -14.11
C ALA A 127 -7.36 22.23 -13.20
N PHE A 128 -6.44 23.20 -13.18
CA PHE A 128 -5.26 23.15 -12.33
C PHE A 128 -5.63 23.22 -10.84
N LEU A 129 -6.45 24.19 -10.45
CA LEU A 129 -6.92 24.35 -9.06
C LEU A 129 -7.71 23.13 -8.59
N LYS A 130 -8.54 22.56 -9.46
CA LYS A 130 -9.21 21.27 -9.21
C LYS A 130 -8.20 20.17 -8.89
N GLY A 131 -7.11 20.08 -9.65
CA GLY A 131 -6.03 19.12 -9.40
C GLY A 131 -5.38 19.32 -8.03
N VAL A 132 -5.11 20.56 -7.63
CA VAL A 132 -4.55 20.91 -6.31
C VAL A 132 -5.48 20.45 -5.18
N ILE A 133 -6.76 20.81 -5.26
CA ILE A 133 -7.77 20.44 -4.25
C ILE A 133 -7.92 18.91 -4.15
N LEU A 134 -8.03 18.21 -5.28
CA LEU A 134 -8.16 16.76 -5.31
C LEU A 134 -6.89 16.05 -4.79
N SER A 135 -5.72 16.63 -5.04
CA SER A 135 -4.44 16.15 -4.50
C SER A 135 -4.44 16.23 -2.97
N GLY A 136 -4.88 17.38 -2.41
CA GLY A 136 -5.05 17.57 -0.95
C GLY A 136 -6.02 16.58 -0.31
N GLN A 137 -7.08 16.18 -1.03
CA GLN A 137 -8.03 15.14 -0.60
C GLN A 137 -7.50 13.70 -0.75
N GLY A 138 -6.30 13.50 -1.27
CA GLY A 138 -5.74 12.18 -1.55
C GLY A 138 -6.39 11.46 -2.74
N ARG A 139 -7.22 12.14 -3.53
CA ARG A 139 -7.90 11.60 -4.73
C ARG A 139 -6.95 11.66 -5.93
N ARG A 140 -5.86 10.90 -5.84
CA ARG A 140 -4.69 10.99 -6.72
C ARG A 140 -5.00 10.81 -8.20
N ASP A 141 -5.84 9.85 -8.57
CA ASP A 141 -6.16 9.58 -9.97
C ASP A 141 -6.97 10.72 -10.60
N GLU A 142 -7.91 11.29 -9.84
CA GLU A 142 -8.70 12.44 -10.28
C GLU A 142 -7.84 13.71 -10.34
N ALA A 143 -6.92 13.88 -9.39
CA ALA A 143 -5.95 14.97 -9.42
C ALA A 143 -5.03 14.89 -10.65
N LEU A 144 -4.52 13.68 -10.95
CA LEU A 144 -3.70 13.42 -12.14
C LEU A 144 -4.45 13.77 -13.43
N ALA A 145 -5.71 13.37 -13.53
CA ALA A 145 -6.58 13.71 -14.66
C ALA A 145 -6.79 15.24 -14.78
N ALA A 146 -7.03 15.93 -13.67
CA ALA A 146 -7.23 17.37 -13.63
C ALA A 146 -5.97 18.16 -14.04
N PHE A 147 -4.78 17.80 -13.54
CA PHE A 147 -3.52 18.40 -13.98
C PHE A 147 -3.21 18.14 -15.45
N THR A 148 -3.52 16.93 -15.93
CA THR A 148 -3.38 16.58 -17.35
C THR A 148 -4.31 17.41 -18.24
N ASP A 149 -5.54 17.68 -17.78
CA ASP A 149 -6.47 18.58 -18.47
C ASP A 149 -5.97 20.04 -18.44
N ALA A 150 -5.45 20.50 -17.30
CA ALA A 150 -4.91 21.86 -17.15
C ALA A 150 -3.84 22.19 -18.20
N LYS A 151 -2.82 21.33 -18.33
CA LYS A 151 -1.74 21.53 -19.31
C LYS A 151 -2.20 21.42 -20.76
N ARG A 152 -3.25 20.64 -21.03
CA ARG A 152 -3.86 20.54 -22.36
C ARG A 152 -4.58 21.83 -22.75
N ARG A 153 -5.22 22.50 -21.78
CA ARG A 153 -5.99 23.72 -22.01
C ARG A 153 -5.14 24.98 -22.03
N ASP A 154 -4.05 25.00 -21.27
CA ASP A 154 -3.16 26.14 -21.15
C ASP A 154 -1.69 25.68 -21.13
N ALA A 155 -0.98 25.97 -22.20
CA ALA A 155 0.42 25.59 -22.35
C ALA A 155 1.31 26.25 -21.29
N SER A 156 0.95 27.43 -20.78
CA SER A 156 1.72 28.12 -19.73
C SER A 156 1.70 27.37 -18.39
N LEU A 157 0.66 26.54 -18.16
CA LEU A 157 0.54 25.72 -16.96
C LEU A 157 1.27 24.37 -17.07
N THR A 158 1.80 24.01 -18.24
CA THR A 158 2.42 22.70 -18.48
C THR A 158 3.51 22.39 -17.47
N GLN A 159 4.41 23.33 -17.24
CA GLN A 159 5.54 23.12 -16.34
C GLN A 159 5.09 22.91 -14.88
N ALA A 160 4.16 23.73 -14.40
CA ALA A 160 3.60 23.60 -13.05
C ALA A 160 2.78 22.31 -12.90
N ALA A 161 1.98 21.95 -13.91
CA ALA A 161 1.18 20.73 -13.91
C ALA A 161 2.05 19.47 -13.92
N ASP A 162 3.10 19.43 -14.75
CA ASP A 162 4.02 18.29 -14.80
C ASP A 162 4.81 18.12 -13.49
N LEU A 163 5.12 19.22 -12.78
CA LEU A 163 5.70 19.14 -11.44
C LEU A 163 4.72 18.49 -10.45
N GLN A 164 3.45 18.92 -10.44
CA GLN A 164 2.43 18.34 -9.56
C GLN A 164 2.18 16.86 -9.88
N ILE A 165 2.15 16.51 -11.18
CA ILE A 165 2.06 15.13 -11.65
C ILE A 165 3.25 14.30 -11.13
N ALA A 166 4.47 14.82 -11.22
CA ALA A 166 5.64 14.14 -10.69
C ALA A 166 5.55 13.88 -9.17
N MET A 167 5.07 14.87 -8.40
CA MET A 167 4.90 14.73 -6.96
C MET A 167 3.81 13.71 -6.60
N LEU A 168 2.70 13.67 -7.34
CA LEU A 168 1.65 12.65 -7.19
C LEU A 168 2.17 11.23 -7.47
N LEU A 169 2.96 11.08 -8.53
CA LEU A 169 3.60 9.81 -8.89
C LEU A 169 4.61 9.36 -7.82
N ALA A 170 5.42 10.29 -7.32
CA ALA A 170 6.37 10.01 -6.24
C ALA A 170 5.69 9.63 -4.92
N GLY A 171 4.59 10.31 -4.56
CA GLY A 171 3.75 9.95 -3.41
C GLY A 171 3.12 8.55 -3.54
N SER A 172 3.03 8.03 -4.77
CA SER A 172 2.59 6.67 -5.09
C SER A 172 3.76 5.68 -5.28
N ARG A 173 4.99 6.08 -4.94
CA ARG A 173 6.25 5.34 -5.13
C ARG A 173 6.57 4.95 -6.59
N LYS A 174 5.93 5.61 -7.56
CA LYS A 174 6.17 5.42 -9.00
C LYS A 174 7.37 6.26 -9.44
N PHE A 175 8.54 5.98 -8.87
CA PHE A 175 9.73 6.84 -8.98
C PHE A 175 10.25 6.98 -10.42
N ASP A 176 10.19 5.91 -11.23
CA ASP A 176 10.60 5.98 -12.64
C ASP A 176 9.74 6.98 -13.43
N ARG A 177 8.41 6.87 -13.31
CA ARG A 177 7.48 7.81 -13.96
C ARG A 177 7.60 9.22 -13.41
N ALA A 178 7.82 9.36 -12.09
CA ALA A 178 8.04 10.66 -11.47
C ALA A 178 9.29 11.33 -12.06
N ARG A 179 10.38 10.59 -12.28
CA ARG A 179 11.58 11.10 -12.95
C ARG A 179 11.31 11.54 -14.38
N ASP A 180 10.56 10.75 -15.15
CA ASP A 180 10.23 11.13 -16.53
C ASP A 180 9.41 12.42 -16.58
N ALA A 181 8.45 12.58 -15.68
CA ALA A 181 7.70 13.84 -15.53
C ALA A 181 8.61 15.02 -15.15
N LEU A 182 9.54 14.84 -14.19
CA LEU A 182 10.50 15.89 -13.80
C LEU A 182 11.46 16.25 -14.93
N ARG A 183 11.88 15.28 -15.76
CA ARG A 183 12.69 15.55 -16.95
C ARG A 183 11.94 16.41 -17.96
N ALA A 184 10.63 16.19 -18.12
CA ALA A 184 9.79 17.05 -18.96
C ALA A 184 9.69 18.49 -18.40
N VAL A 185 9.55 18.64 -17.07
CA VAL A 185 9.58 19.94 -16.39
C VAL A 185 10.88 20.70 -16.66
N VAL A 186 12.02 20.00 -16.58
CA VAL A 186 13.35 20.56 -16.83
C VAL A 186 13.54 20.91 -18.32
N ALA A 187 13.03 20.08 -19.23
CA ALA A 187 13.14 20.31 -20.67
C ALA A 187 12.30 21.51 -21.16
N ALA A 188 11.18 21.80 -20.50
CA ALA A 188 10.28 22.88 -20.88
C ALA A 188 10.91 24.27 -20.68
N ASP A 189 11.50 24.53 -19.51
CA ASP A 189 12.30 25.74 -19.24
C ASP A 189 13.44 25.42 -18.25
N PRO A 190 14.65 25.10 -18.76
CA PRO A 190 15.79 24.69 -17.93
C PRO A 190 16.29 25.73 -16.92
N ASN A 191 15.96 27.00 -17.12
CA ASN A 191 16.48 28.14 -16.34
C ASN A 191 15.47 28.64 -15.30
N SER A 192 14.24 28.12 -15.29
CA SER A 192 13.23 28.42 -14.27
C SER A 192 13.61 27.87 -12.88
N GLU A 193 13.09 28.51 -11.83
CA GLU A 193 13.19 28.00 -10.46
C GLU A 193 12.54 26.61 -10.33
N ILE A 194 11.41 26.40 -11.02
CA ILE A 194 10.70 25.12 -11.08
C ILE A 194 11.60 24.02 -11.67
N ALA A 195 12.40 24.31 -12.70
CA ALA A 195 13.34 23.33 -13.26
C ALA A 195 14.52 23.04 -12.32
N SER A 196 15.03 24.02 -11.59
CA SER A 196 16.05 23.79 -10.56
C SER A 196 15.52 22.86 -9.46
N TYR A 197 14.31 23.12 -8.97
CA TYR A 197 13.62 22.25 -8.02
C TYR A 197 13.40 20.85 -8.60
N ALA A 198 12.93 20.74 -9.84
CA ALA A 198 12.70 19.45 -10.50
C ALA A 198 13.98 18.60 -10.66
N LYS A 199 15.13 19.24 -10.91
CA LYS A 199 16.44 18.54 -10.97
C LYS A 199 16.80 17.89 -9.63
N GLU A 200 16.58 18.59 -8.51
CA GLU A 200 16.88 18.04 -7.18
C GLU A 200 16.04 16.81 -6.84
N TYR A 201 14.74 16.85 -7.16
CA TYR A 201 13.85 15.70 -6.99
C TYR A 201 14.20 14.55 -7.93
N GLU A 202 14.53 14.85 -9.19
CA GLU A 202 14.91 13.83 -10.17
C GLU A 202 16.14 13.05 -9.72
N GLN A 203 17.16 13.76 -9.21
CA GLN A 203 18.36 13.15 -8.63
C GLN A 203 18.06 12.35 -7.37
N SER A 204 17.16 12.84 -6.52
CA SER A 204 16.76 12.14 -5.30
C SER A 204 16.05 10.82 -5.62
N PHE A 205 15.13 10.84 -6.59
CA PHE A 205 14.45 9.63 -7.07
C PHE A 205 15.41 8.70 -7.81
N ALA A 206 16.37 9.21 -8.57
CA ALA A 206 17.41 8.41 -9.21
C ALA A 206 18.19 7.60 -8.18
N ARG A 207 18.61 8.23 -7.07
CA ARG A 207 19.29 7.56 -5.95
C ARG A 207 18.41 6.48 -5.31
N ILE A 208 17.10 6.72 -5.17
CA ILE A 208 16.17 5.71 -4.65
C ILE A 208 16.13 4.48 -5.58
N ILE A 209 16.03 4.70 -6.89
CA ILE A 209 15.99 3.61 -7.89
C ILE A 209 17.32 2.85 -7.91
N GLU A 210 18.46 3.55 -7.92
CA GLU A 210 19.80 2.93 -7.94
C GLU A 210 20.15 2.19 -6.64
N SER A 211 19.65 2.68 -5.50
CA SER A 211 19.85 2.05 -4.19
C SER A 211 18.88 0.92 -3.92
N TYR A 212 17.78 0.81 -4.68
CA TYR A 212 16.81 -0.27 -4.50
C TYR A 212 17.49 -1.63 -4.71
N ARG A 213 17.28 -2.53 -3.75
CA ARG A 213 17.79 -3.90 -3.80
C ARG A 213 16.57 -4.83 -3.90
N PRO A 214 16.27 -5.36 -5.10
CA PRO A 214 15.11 -6.24 -5.26
C PRO A 214 15.35 -7.64 -4.71
N LEU A 215 16.61 -8.06 -4.60
CA LEU A 215 17.00 -9.37 -4.08
C LEU A 215 17.31 -9.27 -2.59
N HIS A 216 16.68 -10.12 -1.80
CA HIS A 216 16.94 -10.28 -0.37
C HIS A 216 17.32 -11.74 -0.10
N LEU A 217 18.41 -11.94 0.62
CA LEU A 217 18.91 -13.26 0.96
C LEU A 217 18.83 -13.48 2.46
N SER A 218 18.25 -14.60 2.90
CA SER A 218 18.23 -15.03 4.30
C SER A 218 18.87 -16.41 4.46
N VAL A 219 19.75 -16.55 5.44
CA VAL A 219 20.34 -17.85 5.83
C VAL A 219 20.13 -18.06 7.32
N GLY A 220 19.51 -19.18 7.69
CA GLY A 220 19.15 -19.48 9.07
C GLY A 220 19.64 -20.83 9.55
N LEU A 221 19.90 -20.92 10.85
CA LEU A 221 20.18 -22.16 11.57
C LEU A 221 19.42 -22.15 12.89
N ASN A 222 18.59 -23.17 13.10
CA ASN A 222 17.81 -23.36 14.32
C ASN A 222 18.13 -24.71 14.93
N TYR A 223 18.31 -24.72 16.24
CA TYR A 223 18.23 -25.93 17.04
C TYR A 223 16.75 -26.23 17.33
N LEU A 224 16.37 -27.50 17.23
CA LEU A 224 15.03 -27.99 17.46
C LEU A 224 15.07 -29.12 18.49
N TYR A 225 14.23 -29.01 19.50
CA TYR A 225 13.84 -30.11 20.36
C TYR A 225 12.44 -30.56 19.96
N ASP A 226 12.25 -31.87 19.83
CA ASP A 226 10.99 -32.50 19.47
C ASP A 226 10.71 -33.65 20.45
N ASP A 227 9.60 -33.60 21.18
CA ASP A 227 9.27 -34.65 22.14
C ASP A 227 8.61 -35.87 21.50
N ASN A 228 8.28 -35.80 20.21
CA ASN A 228 7.57 -36.84 19.49
C ASN A 228 8.02 -36.91 18.03
N ALA A 229 9.30 -37.24 17.83
CA ALA A 229 9.89 -37.37 16.51
C ALA A 229 9.18 -38.47 15.70
N ILE A 230 8.93 -38.19 14.42
CA ILE A 230 8.23 -39.13 13.52
C ILE A 230 9.23 -40.15 12.98
N SER A 231 8.89 -41.45 13.03
CA SER A 231 9.72 -42.49 12.40
C SER A 231 9.60 -42.47 10.88
N SER A 232 10.71 -42.75 10.20
CA SER A 232 10.71 -43.20 8.81
C SER A 232 9.89 -44.49 8.63
N PRO A 233 9.37 -44.78 7.42
CA PRO A 233 9.02 -46.16 7.07
C PRO A 233 10.23 -47.07 7.33
N SER A 234 10.04 -48.12 8.11
CA SER A 234 10.98 -49.26 8.18
C SER A 234 10.46 -50.36 7.27
N ASP A 235 11.35 -51.17 6.70
CA ASP A 235 11.03 -52.34 5.86
C ASP A 235 10.28 -53.47 6.61
N ALA A 236 9.89 -53.25 7.86
CA ALA A 236 9.20 -54.22 8.70
C ALA A 236 7.67 -54.14 8.52
N GLY A 237 7.17 -55.03 7.66
CA GLY A 237 5.82 -55.64 7.67
C GLY A 237 4.69 -54.91 8.42
N ALA A 238 3.77 -54.34 7.64
CA ALA A 238 2.35 -54.10 7.98
C ALA A 238 2.00 -53.14 9.14
N ARG A 239 2.95 -52.49 9.81
CA ARG A 239 2.63 -51.54 10.92
C ARG A 239 3.33 -50.18 10.89
N ALA A 240 4.28 -49.95 9.98
CA ALA A 240 4.96 -48.66 9.86
C ALA A 240 4.28 -47.79 8.77
N GLN A 241 3.21 -47.07 9.13
CA GLN A 241 2.75 -45.94 8.33
C GLN A 241 3.65 -44.73 8.60
N ILE A 242 4.16 -44.11 7.53
CA ILE A 242 4.96 -42.87 7.58
C ILE A 242 4.12 -41.79 8.26
N GLY A 243 4.62 -41.22 9.35
CA GLY A 243 3.89 -40.17 10.09
C GLY A 243 3.38 -40.58 11.46
N ASN A 244 3.55 -41.85 11.88
CA ASN A 244 3.19 -42.21 13.24
C ASN A 244 4.19 -41.61 14.24
N PRO A 245 3.68 -40.91 15.26
CA PRO A 245 4.49 -40.42 16.36
C PRO A 245 5.09 -41.58 17.14
N THR A 246 6.38 -41.51 17.41
CA THR A 246 7.10 -42.60 18.08
C THR A 246 7.00 -42.54 19.60
N GLY A 247 6.54 -41.39 20.14
CA GLY A 247 6.63 -41.05 21.55
C GLY A 247 8.08 -40.84 22.01
N GLN A 248 9.04 -40.79 21.09
CA GLN A 248 10.45 -40.63 21.39
C GLN A 248 10.88 -39.18 21.22
N ARG A 249 11.68 -38.72 22.18
CA ARG A 249 12.29 -37.39 22.20
C ARG A 249 13.52 -37.38 21.34
N ASP A 250 13.71 -36.32 20.56
CA ASP A 250 14.88 -36.15 19.72
C ASP A 250 15.25 -34.68 19.54
N HIS A 251 16.44 -34.46 18.99
CA HIS A 251 16.99 -33.15 18.71
C HIS A 251 17.38 -33.06 17.23
N ALA A 252 17.15 -31.90 16.62
CA ALA A 252 17.49 -31.66 15.22
C ALA A 252 18.11 -30.28 15.01
N PHE A 253 18.79 -30.14 13.88
CA PHE A 253 19.18 -28.86 13.32
C PHE A 253 18.36 -28.57 12.07
N LEU A 254 17.75 -27.39 12.04
CA LEU A 254 17.01 -26.86 10.91
C LEU A 254 17.86 -25.77 10.24
N GLY A 255 18.36 -26.06 9.03
CA GLY A 255 18.99 -25.08 8.16
C GLY A 255 17.98 -24.48 7.19
N SER A 256 18.05 -23.18 6.93
CA SER A 256 17.20 -22.51 5.95
C SER A 256 18.00 -21.57 5.05
N PHE A 257 17.64 -21.53 3.77
CA PHE A 257 18.12 -20.58 2.78
C PHE A 257 16.89 -20.02 2.06
N ARG A 258 16.73 -18.70 2.03
CA ARG A 258 15.63 -18.02 1.34
C ARG A 258 16.19 -16.93 0.43
N LEU A 259 15.75 -16.92 -0.81
CA LEU A 259 16.01 -15.85 -1.77
C LEU A 259 14.67 -15.26 -2.21
N ASP A 260 14.45 -13.99 -1.86
CA ASP A 260 13.26 -13.24 -2.27
C ASP A 260 13.63 -12.23 -3.36
N TYR A 261 12.80 -12.15 -4.39
CA TYR A 261 12.88 -11.13 -5.44
C TYR A 261 11.59 -10.31 -5.43
N THR A 262 11.72 -9.05 -5.04
CA THR A 262 10.66 -8.05 -5.02
C THR A 262 11.09 -6.89 -5.92
N PRO A 263 10.68 -6.85 -7.20
CA PRO A 263 10.97 -5.71 -8.06
C PRO A 263 10.38 -4.43 -7.47
N MET A 264 10.91 -3.28 -7.89
CA MET A 264 10.31 -2.01 -7.51
C MET A 264 8.84 -2.02 -7.95
N PRO A 265 7.90 -1.66 -7.07
CA PRO A 265 6.47 -1.71 -7.40
C PRO A 265 6.17 -0.92 -8.68
N SER A 266 5.51 -1.57 -9.64
CA SER A 266 4.99 -0.89 -10.82
C SER A 266 3.55 -0.43 -10.58
N ASP A 267 2.99 0.33 -11.53
CA ASP A 267 1.71 1.02 -11.37
C ASP A 267 0.57 0.14 -10.86
N ASP A 268 0.23 -0.89 -11.61
CA ASP A 268 -0.84 -1.80 -11.28
C ASP A 268 -0.31 -3.22 -11.09
N PHE A 269 0.89 -3.55 -11.60
CA PHE A 269 1.43 -4.90 -11.50
C PHE A 269 2.35 -5.05 -10.29
N ILE A 270 2.00 -6.01 -9.44
CA ILE A 270 2.77 -6.41 -8.27
C ILE A 270 3.36 -7.78 -8.57
N PHE A 271 4.61 -7.98 -8.19
CA PHE A 271 5.25 -9.28 -8.33
C PHE A 271 6.14 -9.56 -7.13
N ASN A 272 6.13 -10.79 -6.67
CA ASN A 272 7.12 -11.32 -5.75
C ASN A 272 7.46 -12.74 -6.20
N ALA A 273 8.74 -13.10 -6.09
CA ALA A 273 9.19 -14.47 -6.25
C ALA A 273 10.02 -14.88 -5.03
N GLN A 274 9.88 -16.13 -4.61
CA GLN A 274 10.62 -16.69 -3.49
C GLN A 274 11.16 -18.07 -3.87
N TYR A 275 12.43 -18.30 -3.56
CA TYR A 275 13.01 -19.63 -3.49
C TYR A 275 13.41 -19.93 -2.05
N LEU A 276 12.93 -21.04 -1.51
CA LEU A 276 13.18 -21.46 -0.14
C LEU A 276 13.67 -22.91 -0.11
N VAL A 277 14.82 -23.11 0.53
CA VAL A 277 15.34 -24.43 0.91
C VAL A 277 15.33 -24.54 2.42
N GLN A 278 14.73 -25.60 2.94
CA GLN A 278 14.75 -25.94 4.36
C GLN A 278 15.25 -27.37 4.52
N SER A 279 16.16 -27.59 5.46
CA SER A 279 16.71 -28.90 5.76
C SER A 279 16.57 -29.17 7.25
N THR A 280 15.98 -30.30 7.62
CA THR A 280 15.93 -30.77 9.00
C THR A 280 16.78 -32.03 9.11
N LYS A 281 17.75 -32.03 10.02
CA LYS A 281 18.61 -33.18 10.30
C LYS A 281 18.53 -33.54 11.77
N TYR A 282 17.98 -34.71 12.07
CA TYR A 282 17.93 -35.25 13.43
C TYR A 282 19.29 -35.86 13.82
N GLY A 283 19.61 -35.80 15.11
CA GLY A 283 20.84 -36.36 15.67
C GLY A 283 20.81 -37.89 15.71
N ASP A 284 21.97 -38.54 15.61
CA ASP A 284 22.09 -40.01 15.62
C ASP A 284 21.93 -40.63 17.04
N THR A 285 21.29 -39.92 17.97
CA THR A 285 21.20 -40.33 19.38
C THR A 285 20.22 -41.48 19.65
N ASN A 286 19.40 -41.86 18.66
CA ASN A 286 18.39 -42.88 18.83
C ASN A 286 18.45 -43.90 17.68
N THR A 287 19.08 -45.06 17.95
CA THR A 287 19.35 -46.12 16.97
C THR A 287 18.10 -46.77 16.36
N ASP A 288 16.93 -46.56 16.97
CA ASP A 288 15.65 -47.12 16.51
C ASP A 288 14.93 -46.21 15.49
N LEU A 289 15.30 -44.93 15.45
CA LEU A 289 14.80 -43.96 14.47
C LEU A 289 15.85 -43.87 13.35
N GLU A 290 15.69 -44.65 12.29
CA GLU A 290 16.50 -44.46 11.09
C GLU A 290 16.40 -42.98 10.64
N ASN A 291 17.48 -42.20 10.83
CA ASN A 291 17.58 -40.74 10.75
C ASN A 291 16.66 -40.09 9.68
N PRO A 292 15.47 -39.57 10.04
CA PRO A 292 14.50 -39.06 9.09
C PRO A 292 14.87 -37.62 8.68
N SER A 293 15.96 -37.46 7.94
CA SER A 293 16.38 -36.17 7.41
C SER A 293 15.42 -35.73 6.29
N THR A 294 15.03 -34.45 6.27
CA THR A 294 14.17 -33.90 5.22
C THR A 294 14.82 -32.70 4.57
N ILE A 295 14.71 -32.59 3.25
CA ILE A 295 15.06 -31.39 2.50
C ILE A 295 13.85 -30.97 1.68
N ILE A 296 13.38 -29.75 1.91
CA ILE A 296 12.25 -29.14 1.21
C ILE A 296 12.80 -28.02 0.33
N ASN A 297 12.57 -28.13 -0.97
CA ASN A 297 12.84 -27.06 -1.93
C ASN A 297 11.52 -26.50 -2.39
N SER A 298 11.36 -25.18 -2.41
CA SER A 298 10.11 -24.55 -2.84
C SER A 298 10.36 -23.29 -3.64
N VAL A 299 9.53 -23.10 -4.66
CA VAL A 299 9.48 -21.89 -5.48
C VAL A 299 8.06 -21.35 -5.39
N THR A 300 7.91 -20.07 -5.05
CA THR A 300 6.64 -19.37 -5.06
C THR A 300 6.73 -18.16 -5.96
N LEU A 301 5.79 -18.02 -6.89
CA LEU A 301 5.62 -16.84 -7.74
C LEU A 301 4.27 -16.21 -7.39
N ASN A 302 4.23 -14.89 -7.22
CA ASN A 302 3.03 -14.18 -6.81
C ASN A 302 2.83 -12.91 -7.65
N PRO A 303 2.51 -13.04 -8.96
CA PRO A 303 2.03 -11.92 -9.76
C PRO A 303 0.67 -11.43 -9.25
N GLY A 304 0.40 -10.14 -9.40
CA GLY A 304 -0.87 -9.54 -9.04
C GLY A 304 -1.13 -8.21 -9.73
N LEU A 305 -2.39 -7.79 -9.69
CA LEU A 305 -2.90 -6.55 -10.24
C LEU A 305 -3.59 -5.74 -9.13
N ALA A 306 -3.12 -4.52 -8.89
CA ALA A 306 -3.78 -3.52 -8.07
C ALA A 306 -4.88 -2.83 -8.88
N LEU A 307 -6.07 -2.73 -8.30
CA LEU A 307 -7.29 -2.20 -8.89
C LEU A 307 -7.94 -1.26 -7.85
N GLY A 308 -7.41 -0.04 -7.73
CA GLY A 308 -7.85 0.92 -6.72
C GLY A 308 -7.64 0.41 -5.30
N SER A 309 -8.73 0.19 -4.54
CA SER A 309 -8.70 -0.36 -3.18
C SER A 309 -8.62 -1.88 -3.12
N SER A 310 -8.44 -2.56 -4.24
CA SER A 310 -8.38 -4.01 -4.33
C SER A 310 -7.09 -4.50 -4.97
N VAL A 311 -6.66 -5.72 -4.64
CA VAL A 311 -5.55 -6.41 -5.30
C VAL A 311 -6.00 -7.83 -5.65
N ILE A 312 -5.82 -8.24 -6.90
CA ILE A 312 -6.00 -9.62 -7.33
C ILE A 312 -4.62 -10.22 -7.57
N SER A 313 -4.26 -11.28 -6.84
CA SER A 313 -3.00 -11.99 -7.02
C SER A 313 -3.21 -13.45 -7.42
N LEU A 314 -2.19 -14.02 -8.08
CA LEU A 314 -2.15 -15.42 -8.47
C LEU A 314 -0.90 -16.11 -7.91
N PRO A 315 -0.88 -16.40 -6.60
CA PRO A 315 0.12 -17.29 -6.01
C PRO A 315 0.19 -18.62 -6.76
N VAL A 316 1.38 -18.96 -7.24
CA VAL A 316 1.75 -20.25 -7.80
C VAL A 316 2.90 -20.80 -6.98
N ASN A 317 2.77 -22.02 -6.48
CA ASN A 317 3.80 -22.66 -5.67
C ASN A 317 4.16 -24.04 -6.21
N TYR A 318 5.46 -24.33 -6.21
CA TYR A 318 6.00 -25.67 -6.39
C TYR A 318 6.81 -26.03 -5.16
N SER A 319 6.67 -27.25 -4.67
CA SER A 319 7.53 -27.79 -3.61
C SER A 319 7.95 -29.22 -3.89
N HIS A 320 9.21 -29.52 -3.63
CA HIS A 320 9.78 -30.85 -3.69
C HIS A 320 10.37 -31.23 -2.34
N VAL A 321 9.91 -32.36 -1.80
CA VAL A 321 10.37 -32.90 -0.53
C VAL A 321 11.21 -34.14 -0.80
N MET A 322 12.41 -34.15 -0.25
CA MET A 322 13.23 -35.33 -0.08
C MET A 322 13.17 -35.79 1.37
N LEU A 323 13.05 -37.10 1.57
CA LEU A 323 13.09 -37.77 2.87
C LEU A 323 14.23 -38.79 2.80
N LYS A 324 15.18 -38.73 3.74
CA LYS A 324 16.38 -39.58 3.75
C LYS A 324 17.14 -39.57 2.43
N GLU A 325 17.31 -38.38 1.86
CA GLU A 325 17.97 -38.19 0.55
C GLU A 325 17.25 -38.85 -0.64
N GLN A 326 16.07 -39.45 -0.41
CA GLN A 326 15.21 -40.04 -1.44
C GLN A 326 14.09 -39.08 -1.80
N LYS A 327 13.66 -39.10 -3.06
CA LYS A 327 12.49 -38.34 -3.51
C LYS A 327 11.24 -38.85 -2.76
N TYR A 328 10.47 -37.93 -2.17
CA TYR A 328 9.31 -38.28 -1.35
C TYR A 328 8.01 -37.71 -1.88
N GLN A 329 7.96 -36.39 -2.13
CA GLN A 329 6.72 -35.71 -2.52
C GLN A 329 7.00 -34.54 -3.47
N GLN A 330 6.04 -34.28 -4.35
CA GLN A 330 5.92 -33.03 -5.11
C GLN A 330 4.55 -32.40 -4.88
N LEU A 331 4.52 -31.08 -4.80
CA LEU A 331 3.31 -30.27 -4.67
C LEU A 331 3.33 -29.18 -5.74
N TYR A 332 2.22 -29.05 -6.46
CA TYR A 332 1.97 -27.98 -7.42
C TYR A 332 0.69 -27.28 -7.01
N GLY A 333 0.75 -25.98 -6.70
CA GLY A 333 -0.41 -25.22 -6.26
C GLY A 333 -0.59 -23.93 -7.02
N VAL A 334 -1.84 -23.54 -7.17
CA VAL A 334 -2.28 -22.25 -7.68
C VAL A 334 -3.42 -21.76 -6.80
N ARG A 335 -3.38 -20.49 -6.37
CA ARG A 335 -4.39 -19.94 -5.46
C ARG A 335 -4.76 -18.50 -5.79
N PRO A 336 -5.58 -18.24 -6.84
CA PRO A 336 -6.17 -16.93 -7.06
C PRO A 336 -6.72 -16.33 -5.75
N THR A 337 -6.29 -15.11 -5.44
CA THR A 337 -6.64 -14.41 -4.21
C THR A 337 -7.07 -12.99 -4.54
N TRP A 338 -8.25 -12.60 -4.08
CA TRP A 338 -8.73 -11.23 -4.14
C TRP A 338 -8.68 -10.62 -2.74
N SER A 339 -7.92 -9.55 -2.60
CA SER A 339 -7.83 -8.74 -1.39
C SER A 339 -8.57 -7.42 -1.58
N TRP A 340 -9.43 -7.06 -0.64
CA TRP A 340 -10.13 -5.77 -0.60
C TRP A 340 -9.68 -5.00 0.64
N GLN A 341 -9.20 -3.78 0.43
CA GLN A 341 -8.94 -2.84 1.51
C GLN A 341 -10.24 -2.09 1.84
N LEU A 342 -10.91 -2.52 2.92
CA LEU A 342 -12.17 -1.91 3.37
C LEU A 342 -11.94 -0.59 4.12
N ALA A 343 -10.80 -0.50 4.81
CA ALA A 343 -10.33 0.68 5.52
C ALA A 343 -8.79 0.66 5.55
N PRO A 344 -8.10 1.76 5.91
CA PRO A 344 -6.63 1.80 5.91
C PRO A 344 -5.96 0.63 6.66
N GLN A 345 -6.61 0.12 7.71
CA GLN A 345 -6.13 -0.97 8.57
C GLN A 345 -6.84 -2.31 8.36
N GLN A 346 -7.83 -2.41 7.47
CA GLN A 346 -8.70 -3.58 7.33
C GLN A 346 -8.63 -4.14 5.91
N ILE A 347 -8.18 -5.39 5.79
CA ILE A 347 -8.14 -6.11 4.52
C ILE A 347 -8.96 -7.39 4.65
N VAL A 348 -9.92 -7.59 3.76
CA VAL A 348 -10.62 -8.88 3.60
C VAL A 348 -10.01 -9.60 2.40
N GLN A 349 -9.87 -10.92 2.48
CA GLN A 349 -9.33 -11.75 1.41
C GLN A 349 -10.26 -12.92 1.11
N ALA A 350 -10.54 -13.17 -0.16
CA ALA A 350 -11.15 -14.41 -0.62
C ALA A 350 -10.17 -15.12 -1.55
N SER A 351 -10.06 -16.44 -1.42
CA SER A 351 -9.19 -17.23 -2.29
C SER A 351 -9.83 -18.56 -2.67
N ALA A 352 -9.54 -19.02 -3.88
CA ALA A 352 -9.81 -20.37 -4.34
C ALA A 352 -8.49 -21.02 -4.70
N GLY A 353 -8.23 -22.22 -4.20
CA GLY A 353 -6.97 -22.93 -4.38
C GLY A 353 -7.17 -24.28 -5.07
N TYR A 354 -6.20 -24.65 -5.90
CA TYR A 354 -6.02 -26.01 -6.39
C TYR A 354 -4.61 -26.46 -6.04
N THR A 355 -4.46 -27.71 -5.60
CA THR A 355 -3.15 -28.31 -5.34
C THR A 355 -3.12 -29.74 -5.86
N ARG A 356 -2.11 -30.07 -6.66
CA ARG A 356 -1.75 -31.44 -7.02
C ARG A 356 -0.65 -31.93 -6.08
N ARG A 357 -0.86 -33.07 -5.45
CA ARG A 357 0.12 -33.79 -4.64
C ARG A 357 0.49 -35.09 -5.34
N ASP A 358 1.78 -35.28 -5.59
CA ASP A 358 2.34 -36.51 -6.13
C ASP A 358 3.31 -37.12 -5.11
N MET A 359 3.02 -38.34 -4.68
CA MET A 359 3.88 -39.17 -3.85
C MET A 359 4.85 -39.90 -4.76
N LEU A 360 6.16 -39.72 -4.51
CA LEU A 360 7.22 -40.29 -5.35
C LEU A 360 7.71 -41.64 -4.84
N GLN A 361 7.12 -42.14 -3.76
CA GLN A 361 7.34 -43.47 -3.20
C GLN A 361 6.10 -44.32 -3.39
N ALA A 362 6.30 -45.63 -3.62
CA ALA A 362 5.20 -46.56 -3.77
C ALA A 362 4.38 -46.65 -2.48
N ALA A 363 3.05 -46.62 -2.64
CA ALA A 363 2.14 -46.86 -1.53
C ALA A 363 2.21 -48.33 -1.09
N LEU A 364 1.98 -48.58 0.20
CA LEU A 364 1.94 -49.94 0.76
C LEU A 364 0.81 -50.79 0.15
N SER A 365 -0.29 -50.15 -0.23
CA SER A 365 -1.45 -50.73 -0.90
C SER A 365 -2.15 -49.67 -1.77
N PRO A 366 -3.03 -50.06 -2.71
CA PRO A 366 -3.80 -49.08 -3.49
C PRO A 366 -4.60 -48.11 -2.63
N ASP A 367 -5.21 -48.59 -1.53
CA ASP A 367 -6.01 -47.76 -0.61
C ASP A 367 -5.18 -46.76 0.19
N GLU A 368 -3.87 -47.03 0.35
CA GLU A 368 -2.91 -46.17 1.04
C GLU A 368 -2.21 -45.15 0.11
N ASN A 369 -2.62 -45.07 -1.16
CA ASN A 369 -2.05 -44.10 -2.08
C ASN A 369 -2.51 -42.66 -1.74
N ARG A 370 -1.56 -41.76 -1.50
CA ARG A 370 -1.81 -40.38 -1.08
C ARG A 370 -1.67 -39.32 -2.19
N ASP A 371 -1.47 -39.74 -3.45
CA ASP A 371 -1.60 -38.86 -4.60
C ASP A 371 -2.96 -38.19 -4.57
N ALA A 372 -3.02 -36.88 -4.80
CA ALA A 372 -4.26 -36.15 -4.60
C ALA A 372 -4.42 -34.91 -5.45
N ASN A 373 -5.69 -34.57 -5.69
CA ASN A 373 -6.12 -33.28 -6.18
C ASN A 373 -6.93 -32.62 -5.07
N THR A 374 -6.43 -31.51 -4.55
CA THR A 374 -7.05 -30.76 -3.45
C THR A 374 -7.65 -29.48 -4.00
N TRP A 375 -8.91 -29.20 -3.64
CA TRP A 375 -9.55 -27.91 -3.86
C TRP A 375 -9.80 -27.23 -2.52
N ALA A 376 -9.57 -25.93 -2.47
CA ALA A 376 -9.78 -25.13 -1.27
C ALA A 376 -10.50 -23.83 -1.58
N ALA A 377 -11.35 -23.38 -0.68
CA ALA A 377 -11.97 -22.06 -0.72
C ALA A 377 -11.81 -21.41 0.66
N ALA A 378 -11.36 -20.17 0.71
CA ALA A 378 -11.07 -19.52 1.98
C ALA A 378 -11.48 -18.06 1.99
N LEU A 379 -11.87 -17.61 3.18
CA LEU A 379 -12.15 -16.22 3.52
C LEU A 379 -11.28 -15.82 4.71
N GLY A 380 -10.61 -14.68 4.60
CA GLY A 380 -9.73 -14.16 5.62
C GLY A 380 -9.96 -12.68 5.89
N HIS A 381 -9.59 -12.24 7.08
CA HIS A 381 -9.63 -10.86 7.51
C HIS A 381 -8.32 -10.52 8.22
N ILE A 382 -7.67 -9.45 7.77
CA ILE A 382 -6.41 -8.96 8.30
C ILE A 382 -6.66 -7.55 8.84
N TYR A 383 -6.37 -7.37 10.13
CA TYR A 383 -6.34 -6.09 10.79
C TYR A 383 -4.89 -5.69 11.07
N SER A 384 -4.44 -4.59 10.49
CA SER A 384 -3.10 -4.03 10.71
C SER A 384 -3.13 -3.01 11.85
N PHE A 385 -2.19 -3.11 12.79
CA PHE A 385 -2.10 -2.23 13.94
C PHE A 385 -0.65 -1.89 14.29
N GLY A 386 -0.46 -0.77 15.00
CA GLY A 386 0.86 -0.28 15.36
C GLY A 386 1.67 0.23 14.16
N ASN A 387 2.62 1.11 14.43
CA ASN A 387 3.40 1.76 13.36
C ASN A 387 4.51 0.85 12.80
N GLU A 388 4.83 -0.26 13.46
CA GLU A 388 5.90 -1.20 13.07
C GLU A 388 5.38 -2.47 12.36
N GLY A 389 4.19 -2.40 11.73
CA GLY A 389 3.66 -3.49 10.91
C GLY A 389 3.07 -4.66 11.71
N GLY A 390 2.41 -4.36 12.83
CA GLY A 390 1.63 -5.36 13.55
C GLY A 390 0.40 -5.79 12.76
N MET A 391 0.02 -7.05 12.90
CA MET A 391 -1.15 -7.60 12.21
C MET A 391 -1.84 -8.67 13.04
N LEU A 392 -3.16 -8.76 12.89
CA LEU A 392 -4.02 -9.83 13.37
C LEU A 392 -4.76 -10.40 12.16
N SER A 393 -4.66 -11.70 11.94
CA SER A 393 -5.28 -12.39 10.81
C SER A 393 -6.20 -13.50 11.31
N ALA A 394 -7.45 -13.49 10.88
CA ALA A 394 -8.41 -14.57 11.08
C ALA A 394 -8.79 -15.15 9.71
N ARG A 395 -8.79 -16.48 9.59
CA ARG A 395 -9.07 -17.16 8.32
C ARG A 395 -9.90 -18.42 8.54
N TYR A 396 -10.87 -18.62 7.66
CA TYR A 396 -11.58 -19.88 7.47
C TYR A 396 -11.25 -20.45 6.09
N GLU A 397 -10.99 -21.75 6.03
CA GLU A 397 -10.74 -22.48 4.78
C GLU A 397 -11.55 -23.78 4.78
N TRP A 398 -12.33 -23.97 3.72
CA TRP A 398 -12.93 -25.25 3.37
C TRP A 398 -12.02 -25.97 2.38
N GLY A 399 -11.83 -27.26 2.56
CA GLY A 399 -11.00 -28.10 1.70
C GLY A 399 -11.71 -29.40 1.28
N PHE A 400 -11.37 -29.89 0.10
CA PHE A 400 -11.71 -31.23 -0.38
C PHE A 400 -10.47 -31.86 -0.99
N ASP A 401 -9.98 -32.95 -0.39
CA ASP A 401 -8.79 -33.66 -0.84
C ASP A 401 -9.20 -34.98 -1.49
N LYS A 402 -9.21 -35.03 -2.83
CA LYS A 402 -9.54 -36.23 -3.59
C LYS A 402 -8.26 -37.03 -3.85
N THR A 403 -8.12 -38.15 -3.15
CA THR A 403 -6.94 -39.01 -3.23
C THR A 403 -7.17 -40.20 -4.15
N THR A 404 -6.08 -40.79 -4.65
CA THR A 404 -6.14 -42.07 -5.37
C THR A 404 -6.51 -43.22 -4.43
N GLY A 405 -5.93 -43.22 -3.22
CA GLY A 405 -6.23 -44.20 -2.18
C GLY A 405 -7.49 -43.83 -1.40
N SER A 406 -8.37 -44.81 -1.21
CA SER A 406 -9.68 -44.62 -0.59
C SER A 406 -9.58 -44.18 0.88
N ASN A 407 -8.54 -44.60 1.60
CA ASN A 407 -8.34 -44.31 3.03
C ASN A 407 -8.02 -42.84 3.32
N TRP A 408 -7.71 -42.04 2.31
CA TRP A 408 -7.21 -40.68 2.47
C TRP A 408 -8.15 -39.58 1.95
N GLU A 409 -9.22 -39.96 1.24
CA GLU A 409 -10.14 -38.99 0.64
C GLU A 409 -10.97 -38.33 1.73
N ASN A 410 -10.98 -37.00 1.80
CA ASN A 410 -11.58 -36.28 2.91
C ASN A 410 -12.09 -34.88 2.54
N ARG A 411 -12.91 -34.34 3.43
CA ARG A 411 -13.29 -32.94 3.49
C ARG A 411 -12.74 -32.31 4.76
N SER A 412 -12.31 -31.06 4.68
CA SER A 412 -11.77 -30.35 5.83
C SER A 412 -12.34 -28.96 6.03
N HIS A 413 -12.37 -28.54 7.30
CA HIS A 413 -12.70 -27.20 7.75
C HIS A 413 -11.55 -26.71 8.65
N LYS A 414 -10.91 -25.63 8.24
CA LYS A 414 -9.73 -25.08 8.91
C LYS A 414 -9.99 -23.66 9.36
N PHE A 415 -9.79 -23.41 10.65
CA PHE A 415 -9.93 -22.10 11.28
C PHE A 415 -8.56 -21.68 11.82
N SER A 416 -8.08 -20.52 11.40
CA SER A 416 -6.77 -20.00 11.79
C SER A 416 -6.90 -18.60 12.39
N LEU A 417 -6.17 -18.34 13.46
CA LEU A 417 -6.01 -17.03 14.07
C LEU A 417 -4.53 -16.79 14.34
N SER A 418 -3.95 -15.73 13.78
CA SER A 418 -2.54 -15.41 13.95
C SER A 418 -2.31 -13.93 14.20
N THR A 419 -1.27 -13.60 14.96
CA THR A 419 -0.85 -12.22 15.17
C THR A 419 0.67 -12.09 15.14
N LEU A 420 1.13 -11.01 14.50
CA LEU A 420 2.47 -10.49 14.65
C LEU A 420 2.35 -9.17 15.41
N ALA A 421 2.86 -9.10 16.62
CA ALA A 421 2.78 -7.91 17.47
C ALA A 421 4.19 -7.35 17.75
N PRO A 422 4.50 -6.09 17.40
CA PRO A 422 5.72 -5.44 17.85
C PRO A 422 5.63 -5.20 19.36
N LEU A 423 6.47 -5.88 20.15
CA LEU A 423 6.46 -5.75 21.61
C LEU A 423 7.35 -4.61 22.10
N ALA A 424 8.46 -4.38 21.40
CA ALA A 424 9.41 -3.31 21.65
C ALA A 424 10.18 -3.03 20.35
N GLN A 425 10.99 -1.96 20.34
CA GLN A 425 11.88 -1.68 19.23
C GLN A 425 12.73 -2.93 18.92
N ARG A 426 12.65 -3.42 17.67
CA ARG A 426 13.35 -4.63 17.19
C ARG A 426 12.90 -5.98 17.78
N VAL A 427 11.86 -6.03 18.60
CA VAL A 427 11.33 -7.28 19.19
C VAL A 427 9.89 -7.51 18.75
N LYS A 428 9.64 -8.68 18.15
CA LYS A 428 8.31 -9.06 17.64
C LYS A 428 7.85 -10.36 18.28
N LEU A 429 6.57 -10.43 18.61
CA LEU A 429 5.85 -11.62 19.04
C LEU A 429 5.07 -12.18 17.85
N ASN A 430 5.19 -13.47 17.61
CA ASN A 430 4.40 -14.21 16.65
C ASN A 430 3.59 -15.29 17.39
N LEU A 431 2.27 -15.18 17.36
CA LEU A 431 1.37 -16.20 17.88
C LEU A 431 0.47 -16.68 16.73
N SER A 432 0.26 -17.99 16.61
CA SER A 432 -0.67 -18.56 15.66
C SER A 432 -1.35 -19.79 16.25
N GLY A 433 -2.65 -19.90 16.03
CA GLY A 433 -3.47 -21.04 16.41
C GLY A 433 -4.33 -21.49 15.24
N GLU A 434 -4.51 -22.79 15.13
CA GLU A 434 -5.27 -23.43 14.07
C GLU A 434 -6.03 -24.65 14.57
N VAL A 435 -7.25 -24.81 14.06
CA VAL A 435 -8.08 -26.00 14.24
C VAL A 435 -8.48 -26.52 12.87
N THR A 436 -8.15 -27.77 12.57
CA THR A 436 -8.58 -28.45 11.36
C THR A 436 -9.45 -29.64 11.73
N ILE A 437 -10.70 -29.62 11.27
CA ILE A 437 -11.65 -30.73 11.37
C ILE A 437 -11.64 -31.44 10.02
N GLN A 438 -11.44 -32.76 10.01
CA GLN A 438 -11.25 -33.54 8.80
C GLN A 438 -12.09 -34.82 8.84
N ASP A 439 -13.06 -34.89 7.93
CA ASP A 439 -13.99 -36.01 7.79
C ASP A 439 -13.55 -36.86 6.59
N TYR A 440 -13.12 -38.10 6.82
CA TYR A 440 -12.75 -39.01 5.74
C TYR A 440 -14.00 -39.64 5.13
N LEU A 441 -14.07 -39.73 3.80
CA LEU A 441 -15.32 -40.05 3.12
C LEU A 441 -15.60 -41.57 3.05
N ASN A 442 -14.55 -42.38 3.07
CA ASN A 442 -14.62 -43.83 2.92
C ASN A 442 -14.38 -44.56 4.24
N VAL A 443 -14.85 -45.81 4.32
CA VAL A 443 -14.49 -46.74 5.39
C VAL A 443 -13.03 -47.12 5.20
N ASN A 444 -12.22 -46.98 6.25
CA ASN A 444 -10.81 -47.33 6.19
C ASN A 444 -10.64 -48.84 5.97
N SER A 445 -9.86 -49.24 4.96
CA SER A 445 -9.71 -50.64 4.57
C SER A 445 -8.97 -51.53 5.58
N ILE A 446 -8.26 -50.95 6.55
CA ILE A 446 -7.53 -51.67 7.60
C ILE A 446 -8.34 -51.74 8.90
N PHE A 447 -9.03 -50.64 9.26
CA PHE A 447 -9.70 -50.50 10.55
C PHE A 447 -11.22 -50.68 10.51
N ASP A 448 -11.80 -50.82 9.32
CA ASP A 448 -13.23 -51.03 9.07
C ASP A 448 -14.15 -49.99 9.76
N VAL A 449 -13.65 -48.76 9.83
CA VAL A 449 -14.38 -47.60 10.37
C VAL A 449 -14.09 -46.38 9.51
N ARG A 450 -15.07 -45.49 9.38
CA ARG A 450 -14.85 -44.16 8.78
C ARG A 450 -14.03 -43.31 9.76
N ARG A 451 -12.91 -42.76 9.30
CA ARG A 451 -12.01 -41.95 10.13
C ARG A 451 -12.51 -40.52 10.25
N ASP A 452 -12.44 -39.98 11.46
CA ASP A 452 -12.72 -38.57 11.74
C ASP A 452 -11.60 -38.02 12.63
N ASP A 453 -11.01 -36.91 12.20
CA ASP A 453 -9.87 -36.31 12.85
C ASP A 453 -10.11 -34.85 13.19
N THR A 454 -9.62 -34.43 14.35
CA THR A 454 -9.48 -33.01 14.70
C THR A 454 -8.03 -32.73 15.09
N THR A 455 -7.40 -31.82 14.35
CA THR A 455 -6.03 -31.36 14.60
C THR A 455 -6.07 -29.96 15.19
N TRP A 456 -5.46 -29.80 16.37
CA TRP A 456 -5.17 -28.52 17.00
C TRP A 456 -3.69 -28.23 16.81
N PHE A 457 -3.36 -27.06 16.29
CA PHE A 457 -1.99 -26.58 16.16
C PHE A 457 -1.88 -25.20 16.78
N GLY A 458 -0.87 -25.00 17.63
CA GLY A 458 -0.57 -23.72 18.25
C GLY A 458 0.91 -23.45 18.20
N THR A 459 1.30 -22.22 17.94
CA THR A 459 2.68 -21.77 18.02
C THR A 459 2.77 -20.39 18.64
N GLY A 460 3.80 -20.19 19.44
CA GLY A 460 4.18 -18.90 20.00
C GLY A 460 5.68 -18.72 19.96
N GLY A 461 6.14 -17.58 19.46
CA GLY A 461 7.56 -17.29 19.36
C GLY A 461 7.88 -15.81 19.41
N VAL A 462 9.11 -15.50 19.77
CA VAL A 462 9.64 -14.14 19.80
C VAL A 462 10.83 -14.08 18.84
N SER A 463 10.89 -13.01 18.04
CA SER A 463 12.07 -12.67 17.25
C SER A 463 12.65 -11.34 17.69
N TRP A 464 13.98 -11.27 17.74
CA TRP A 464 14.75 -10.10 18.11
C TRP A 464 15.75 -9.77 17.01
N ASN A 465 15.57 -8.63 16.37
CA ASN A 465 16.52 -8.07 15.41
C ASN A 465 17.68 -7.45 16.20
N VAL A 466 18.73 -8.23 16.45
CA VAL A 466 19.93 -7.76 17.18
C VAL A 466 20.60 -6.62 16.41
N THR A 467 20.72 -6.81 15.09
CA THR A 467 21.12 -5.81 14.11
C THR A 467 20.12 -5.79 12.96
N ASP A 468 20.34 -4.96 11.95
CA ASP A 468 19.47 -4.95 10.76
C ASP A 468 19.65 -6.22 9.90
N ASN A 469 20.73 -6.97 10.12
CA ASN A 469 21.08 -8.19 9.37
C ASN A 469 21.03 -9.47 10.21
N ILE A 470 20.85 -9.40 11.54
CA ILE A 470 20.89 -10.56 12.43
C ILE A 470 19.62 -10.62 13.27
N VAL A 471 18.92 -11.75 13.16
CA VAL A 471 17.69 -12.04 13.92
C VAL A 471 17.93 -13.26 14.80
N LEU A 472 17.65 -13.14 16.09
CA LEU A 472 17.53 -14.28 16.99
C LEU A 472 16.05 -14.62 17.15
N SER A 473 15.72 -15.90 17.20
CA SER A 473 14.34 -16.34 17.42
C SER A 473 14.26 -17.51 18.38
N ALA A 474 13.16 -17.56 19.12
CA ALA A 474 12.76 -18.70 19.93
C ALA A 474 11.28 -18.95 19.71
N GLN A 475 10.90 -20.22 19.55
CA GLN A 475 9.54 -20.61 19.21
C GLN A 475 9.18 -21.91 19.91
N TYR A 476 7.96 -21.98 20.41
CA TYR A 476 7.32 -23.20 20.88
C TYR A 476 6.14 -23.51 19.96
N SER A 477 5.98 -24.78 19.61
CA SER A 477 4.79 -25.27 18.91
C SER A 477 4.22 -26.52 19.57
N HIS A 478 2.91 -26.66 19.48
CA HIS A 478 2.14 -27.79 19.99
C HIS A 478 1.17 -28.24 18.91
N THR A 479 1.16 -29.55 18.64
CA THR A 479 0.18 -30.21 17.78
C THR A 479 -0.52 -31.29 18.59
N ALA A 480 -1.85 -31.30 18.56
CA ALA A 480 -2.66 -32.38 19.11
C ALA A 480 -3.61 -32.89 18.02
N VAL A 481 -3.51 -34.17 17.67
CA VAL A 481 -4.43 -34.84 16.76
C VAL A 481 -5.29 -35.79 17.56
N ARG A 482 -6.61 -35.64 17.44
CA ARG A 482 -7.60 -36.54 18.03
C ARG A 482 -8.29 -37.27 16.90
N SER A 483 -8.21 -38.60 16.93
CA SER A 483 -8.78 -39.47 15.91
C SER A 483 -9.59 -40.59 16.55
N ASN A 484 -10.69 -40.98 15.90
CA ASN A 484 -11.43 -42.18 16.31
C ASN A 484 -10.66 -43.49 16.04
N ILE A 485 -9.54 -43.44 15.30
CA ILE A 485 -8.60 -44.54 15.13
C ILE A 485 -7.32 -44.22 15.92
N LYS A 486 -7.07 -44.99 16.98
CA LYS A 486 -6.02 -44.73 17.98
C LYS A 486 -4.60 -44.56 17.40
N VAL A 487 -4.29 -45.16 16.25
CA VAL A 487 -2.96 -45.03 15.64
C VAL A 487 -2.66 -43.61 15.14
N TYR A 488 -3.69 -42.82 14.84
CA TYR A 488 -3.56 -41.43 14.38
C TYR A 488 -3.71 -40.40 15.50
N ASP A 489 -3.98 -40.82 16.75
CA ASP A 489 -4.11 -39.91 17.90
C ASP A 489 -2.75 -39.64 18.55
N TYR A 490 -2.38 -38.37 18.70
CA TYR A 490 -1.11 -37.99 19.33
C TYR A 490 -1.02 -36.53 19.78
N ASP A 491 -0.03 -36.26 20.61
CA ASP A 491 0.43 -34.92 20.99
C ASP A 491 1.91 -34.77 20.65
N ARG A 492 2.32 -33.61 20.16
CA ARG A 492 3.71 -33.29 19.82
C ARG A 492 4.02 -31.86 20.25
N ASN A 493 5.13 -31.68 20.93
CA ASN A 493 5.67 -30.40 21.35
C ASN A 493 7.05 -30.21 20.74
N THR A 494 7.26 -29.04 20.15
CA THR A 494 8.57 -28.66 19.68
C THR A 494 9.00 -27.33 20.26
N VAL A 495 10.29 -27.22 20.57
CA VAL A 495 10.92 -25.95 20.96
C VAL A 495 12.09 -25.71 20.01
N SER A 496 12.10 -24.56 19.37
CA SER A 496 13.23 -24.15 18.54
C SER A 496 13.83 -22.84 19.02
N ALA A 497 15.14 -22.71 18.80
CA ALA A 497 15.85 -21.46 18.96
C ALA A 497 16.92 -21.37 17.88
N GLY A 498 17.09 -20.18 17.30
CA GLY A 498 18.02 -20.04 16.19
C GLY A 498 18.38 -18.62 15.84
N ILE A 499 19.23 -18.53 14.82
CA ILE A 499 19.78 -17.31 14.27
C ILE A 499 19.52 -17.27 12.77
N GLU A 500 19.15 -16.10 12.26
CA GLU A 500 18.99 -15.82 10.84
C GLU A 500 19.84 -14.60 10.46
N PHE A 501 20.54 -14.72 9.34
CA PHE A 501 21.32 -13.66 8.71
C PHE A 501 20.59 -13.18 7.46
N ASN A 502 20.35 -11.87 7.36
CA ASN A 502 19.67 -11.21 6.25
C ASN A 502 20.65 -10.32 5.48
N PHE A 503 20.70 -10.42 4.15
CA PHE A 503 21.61 -9.72 3.26
C PHE A 503 20.88 -8.98 2.14
#